data_AF-A0A2E6HC30-F1
#
_entry.id   AF-A0A2E6HC30-F1
#
_cell.length_a   1.000
_cell.length_b   1.000
_cell.length_c   1.000
_cell.angle_alpha   90.00
_cell.angle_beta   90.00
_cell.angle_gamma   90.00
#
_symmetry.space_group_name_H-M   'P 1'
#
loop_
_entity.id
_entity.type
_entity.pdbx_description
1 polymer ?
#
loop_
_entity_poly.entity_id
_entity_poly.type
_entity_poly.pdbx_seq_one_letter_code
_entity_poly.pdbx_strand_id
1 'polypeptide(L)'
;MSSFNAPGAASTYMLVDENHRSINDAGFATLGPGAPNFRMIDWPATYHNMAAGFAFADGHSEIKKWLWSGTNLDTPGPATKGGVRSPDIEWMQERTSALIVK
;
A
#
# COMPACT_ATOMS: atom_id res chain seq x y z
N MET A 1 11.68 7.66 -17.63
CA MET A 1 11.81 6.55 -16.66
C MET A 1 13.12 6.56 -15.84
N SER A 2 14.12 7.42 -16.10
CA SER A 2 15.40 7.40 -15.35
C SER A 2 15.38 8.07 -13.95
N SER A 3 14.25 8.67 -13.54
CA SER A 3 14.14 9.39 -12.26
C SER A 3 13.70 8.50 -11.09
N PHE A 4 13.10 7.33 -11.36
CA PHE A 4 12.71 6.36 -10.35
C PHE A 4 13.88 5.41 -10.10
N ASN A 5 14.66 5.69 -9.06
CA ASN A 5 15.89 4.95 -8.75
C ASN A 5 15.80 4.11 -7.47
N ALA A 6 14.87 4.44 -6.57
CA ALA A 6 14.59 3.67 -5.37
C ALA A 6 13.16 4.00 -4.89
N PRO A 7 12.19 3.07 -4.98
CA PRO A 7 12.20 1.91 -5.88
C PRO A 7 12.33 2.32 -7.36
N GLY A 8 12.67 1.36 -8.22
CA GLY A 8 12.66 1.55 -9.67
C GLY A 8 11.23 1.76 -10.20
N ALA A 9 11.08 2.24 -11.44
CA ALA A 9 9.76 2.58 -12.00
C ALA A 9 8.74 1.42 -11.95
N ALA A 10 9.18 0.19 -12.22
CA ALA A 10 8.35 -1.01 -12.14
C ALA A 10 7.97 -1.43 -10.70
N SER A 11 8.58 -0.81 -9.69
CA SER A 11 8.31 -1.11 -8.28
C SER A 11 7.73 0.09 -7.55
N THR A 12 7.38 1.17 -8.27
CA THR A 12 6.72 2.34 -7.68
C THR A 12 5.31 2.46 -8.24
N TYR A 13 4.30 2.24 -7.41
CA TYR A 13 2.92 2.45 -7.84
C TYR A 13 2.59 3.95 -7.85
N MET A 14 1.75 4.33 -8.81
CA MET A 14 1.31 5.71 -9.02
C MET A 14 -0.19 5.87 -8.75
N LEU A 15 -0.98 4.85 -9.05
CA LEU A 15 -2.41 4.81 -8.83
C LEU A 15 -2.77 3.51 -8.12
N VAL A 16 -3.75 3.59 -7.24
CA VAL A 16 -4.26 2.46 -6.43
C VAL A 16 -5.76 2.62 -6.24
N ASP A 17 -6.49 1.51 -6.25
CA ASP A 17 -7.88 1.49 -5.82
C ASP A 17 -7.93 1.61 -4.29
N GLU A 18 -8.47 2.71 -3.78
CA GLU A 18 -8.64 2.92 -2.36
C GLU A 18 -10.01 2.42 -1.86
N ASN A 19 -10.06 1.93 -0.63
CA ASN A 19 -11.30 1.55 0.02
C ASN A 19 -12.20 2.78 0.25
N HIS A 20 -13.50 2.66 -0.07
CA HIS A 20 -14.46 3.76 0.09
C HIS A 20 -14.59 4.30 1.53
N ARG A 21 -14.21 3.51 2.54
CA ARG A 21 -14.20 3.95 3.95
C ARG A 21 -12.92 4.70 4.33
N SER A 22 -11.89 4.58 3.51
CA SER A 22 -10.59 5.23 3.70
C SER A 22 -10.48 6.52 2.92
N ILE A 23 -11.09 6.58 1.71
CA ILE A 23 -11.03 7.77 0.84
C ILE A 23 -11.35 9.02 1.63
N ASN A 24 -10.35 9.87 1.78
CA ASN A 24 -10.42 11.09 2.57
C ASN A 24 -9.74 12.27 1.87
N ASP A 25 -8.67 12.00 1.13
CA ASP A 25 -7.83 12.97 0.44
C ASP A 25 -7.50 12.45 -0.98
N ALA A 26 -7.06 13.35 -1.88
CA ALA A 26 -6.62 12.98 -3.22
C ALA A 26 -5.21 12.36 -3.23
N GLY A 27 -4.93 11.44 -2.30
CA GLY A 27 -3.63 10.84 -2.08
C GLY A 27 -3.71 9.54 -1.28
N PHE A 28 -2.61 8.77 -1.30
CA PHE A 28 -2.51 7.50 -0.60
C PHE A 28 -1.17 7.40 0.12
N ALA A 29 -1.19 7.16 1.42
CA ALA A 29 -0.03 7.16 2.28
C ALA A 29 0.17 5.86 3.06
N THR A 30 1.44 5.52 3.23
CA THR A 30 1.91 4.44 4.09
C THR A 30 3.03 4.96 4.97
N LEU A 31 3.14 4.47 6.20
CA LEU A 31 4.26 4.77 7.10
C LEU A 31 5.11 3.53 7.28
N GLY A 32 6.34 3.49 6.79
CA GLY A 32 7.25 2.34 6.97
C GLY A 32 8.22 2.15 5.80
N PRO A 33 8.94 1.02 5.73
CA PRO A 33 8.95 -0.08 6.70
C PRO A 33 9.85 0.16 7.93
N GLY A 34 10.64 1.25 7.96
CA GLY A 34 11.60 1.53 9.04
C GLY A 34 11.05 2.19 10.31
N ALA A 35 9.77 2.59 10.34
CA ALA A 35 9.19 3.32 11.47
C ALA A 35 8.72 2.35 12.59
N PRO A 36 8.91 2.68 13.88
CA PRO A 36 8.41 1.85 14.98
C PRO A 36 6.90 1.57 14.96
N ASN A 37 6.12 2.48 14.37
CA ASN A 37 4.67 2.39 14.26
C ASN A 37 4.22 2.21 12.79
N PHE A 38 4.96 1.40 12.03
CA PHE A 38 4.67 1.20 10.62
C PHE A 38 3.22 0.73 10.41
N ARG A 39 2.57 1.24 9.35
CA ARG A 39 1.16 0.99 9.03
C ARG A 39 0.77 1.50 7.65
N MET A 40 -0.41 1.09 7.19
CA MET A 40 -1.18 1.81 6.18
C MET A 40 -1.84 3.03 6.84
N ILE A 41 -1.75 4.20 6.21
CA ILE A 41 -2.54 5.38 6.63
C ILE A 41 -3.87 5.31 5.90
N ASP A 42 -3.78 5.17 4.58
CA ASP A 42 -4.90 4.93 3.68
C ASP A 42 -4.96 3.45 3.31
N TRP A 43 -6.16 2.92 3.09
CA TRP A 43 -6.41 1.49 2.96
C TRP A 43 -6.81 1.11 1.56
N PRO A 44 -6.20 0.08 0.97
CA PRO A 44 -6.54 -0.34 -0.38
C PRO A 44 -7.93 -1.00 -0.42
N ALA A 45 -8.52 -1.00 -1.60
CA ALA A 45 -9.75 -1.72 -1.87
C ALA A 45 -9.61 -3.22 -1.60
N THR A 46 -10.73 -3.86 -1.26
CA THR A 46 -10.83 -5.31 -1.08
C THR A 46 -11.90 -5.94 -1.98
N TYR A 47 -12.52 -5.13 -2.84
CA TYR A 47 -13.70 -5.49 -3.64
C TYR A 47 -13.42 -6.52 -4.74
N HIS A 48 -12.16 -6.69 -5.16
CA HIS A 48 -11.76 -7.66 -6.18
C HIS A 48 -11.37 -9.03 -5.59
N ASN A 49 -12.24 -9.63 -4.76
CA ASN A 49 -11.97 -10.89 -4.07
C ASN A 49 -10.73 -10.81 -3.15
N MET A 50 -10.75 -9.87 -2.20
CA MET A 50 -9.60 -9.51 -1.35
C MET A 50 -8.40 -9.08 -2.20
N ALA A 51 -8.61 -8.18 -3.16
CA ALA A 51 -7.55 -7.60 -3.97
C ALA A 51 -7.85 -6.15 -4.36
N ALA A 52 -6.82 -5.43 -4.79
CA ALA A 52 -6.90 -4.10 -5.42
C ALA A 52 -6.02 -4.02 -6.67
N GLY A 53 -6.39 -3.11 -7.58
CA GLY A 53 -5.58 -2.75 -8.73
C GLY A 53 -4.50 -1.71 -8.38
N PHE A 54 -3.35 -1.84 -9.02
CA PHE A 54 -2.22 -0.92 -8.94
C PHE A 54 -1.70 -0.62 -10.34
N ALA A 55 -1.45 0.65 -10.65
CA ALA A 55 -0.73 1.06 -11.85
C ALA A 55 0.65 1.61 -11.47
N PHE A 56 1.69 1.22 -12.19
CA PHE A 56 3.08 1.50 -11.86
C PHE A 56 3.71 2.55 -12.78
N ALA A 57 4.81 3.15 -12.32
CA ALA A 57 5.45 4.27 -12.97
C ALA A 57 6.12 3.92 -14.33
N ASP A 58 6.34 2.64 -14.63
CA ASP A 58 6.78 2.16 -15.94
C ASP A 58 5.62 1.90 -16.93
N GLY A 59 4.37 2.05 -16.48
CA GLY A 59 3.16 1.92 -17.29
C GLY A 59 2.44 0.57 -17.21
N HIS A 60 2.93 -0.41 -16.44
CA HIS A 60 2.20 -1.66 -16.24
C HIS A 60 1.14 -1.56 -15.13
N SER A 61 0.34 -2.61 -14.98
CA SER A 61 -0.62 -2.72 -13.89
C SER A 61 -0.66 -4.13 -13.32
N GLU A 62 -0.92 -4.23 -12.02
CA GLU A 62 -1.04 -5.49 -11.29
C GLU A 62 -2.35 -5.55 -10.51
N ILE A 63 -2.87 -6.76 -10.31
CA ILE A 63 -3.90 -7.04 -9.31
C ILE A 63 -3.21 -7.67 -8.11
N LYS A 64 -3.16 -6.96 -6.99
CA LYS A 64 -2.54 -7.46 -5.75
C LYS A 64 -3.60 -8.10 -4.87
N LYS A 65 -3.52 -9.42 -4.71
CA LYS A 65 -4.32 -10.16 -3.73
C LYS A 65 -3.76 -10.04 -2.32
N TRP A 66 -4.62 -9.69 -1.38
CA TRP A 66 -4.33 -9.53 0.04
C TRP A 66 -4.31 -10.87 0.76
N LEU A 67 -3.27 -11.07 1.55
CA LEU A 67 -3.06 -12.30 2.33
C LEU A 67 -3.53 -12.14 3.78
N TRP A 68 -3.55 -10.91 4.28
CA TRP A 68 -3.92 -10.60 5.64
C TRP A 68 -5.38 -10.16 5.71
N SER A 69 -6.19 -10.85 6.53
CA SER A 69 -7.61 -10.51 6.70
C SER A 69 -7.82 -9.12 7.28
N GLY A 70 -6.84 -8.60 8.03
CA GLY A 70 -6.85 -7.24 8.56
C GLY A 70 -6.79 -6.14 7.50
N THR A 71 -6.49 -6.47 6.24
CA THR A 71 -6.56 -5.52 5.12
C THR A 71 -7.99 -5.12 4.77
N ASN A 72 -8.98 -5.94 5.15
CA ASN A 72 -10.39 -5.64 4.89
C ASN A 72 -11.01 -4.75 5.97
N LEU A 73 -11.29 -3.49 5.62
CA LEU A 73 -11.96 -2.54 6.50
C LEU A 73 -13.44 -2.87 6.79
N ASP A 74 -14.08 -3.72 6.00
CA ASP A 74 -15.47 -4.12 6.25
C ASP A 74 -15.58 -5.19 7.33
N THR A 75 -14.48 -5.90 7.60
CA THR A 75 -14.37 -6.78 8.77
C THR A 75 -13.82 -5.99 9.96
N PRO A 76 -14.50 -6.00 11.13
CA PRO A 76 -13.97 -5.35 12.33
C PRO A 76 -12.69 -6.08 12.78
N GLY A 77 -11.55 -5.48 12.47
CA GLY A 77 -10.21 -5.99 12.79
C GLY A 77 -9.21 -4.85 12.97
N PRO A 78 -8.04 -5.12 13.56
CA PRO A 78 -7.10 -4.12 14.09
C PRO A 78 -6.37 -3.29 13.02
N ALA A 79 -6.91 -3.19 11.80
CA ALA A 79 -6.38 -2.41 10.69
C ALA A 79 -5.81 -1.05 11.15
N THR A 80 -6.54 -0.35 12.02
CA THR A 80 -6.14 0.97 12.53
C THR A 80 -4.97 0.98 13.52
N LYS A 81 -4.54 -0.17 14.05
CA LYS A 81 -3.42 -0.28 15.00
C LYS A 81 -2.11 -0.42 14.22
N GLY A 82 -1.25 0.59 14.34
CA GLY A 82 0.10 0.51 13.79
C GLY A 82 0.99 -0.47 14.57
N GLY A 83 2.11 -0.85 13.96
CA GLY A 83 3.07 -1.81 14.52
C GLY A 83 2.70 -3.28 14.31
N VAL A 84 1.58 -3.58 13.63
CA VAL A 84 1.23 -4.95 13.25
C VAL A 84 1.91 -5.30 11.93
N ARG A 85 2.79 -6.31 11.95
CA ARG A 85 3.51 -6.78 10.77
C ARG A 85 2.62 -7.67 9.92
N SER A 86 2.45 -7.32 8.65
CA SER A 86 1.75 -8.16 7.68
C SER A 86 2.43 -8.08 6.30
N PRO A 87 2.38 -9.17 5.50
CA PRO A 87 2.92 -9.15 4.15
C PRO A 87 2.29 -8.08 3.25
N ASP A 88 1.04 -7.71 3.51
CA ASP A 88 0.33 -6.70 2.73
C ASP A 88 0.81 -5.28 3.07
N ILE A 89 1.09 -5.00 4.35
CA ILE A 89 1.66 -3.71 4.78
C ILE A 89 3.08 -3.53 4.22
N GLU A 90 3.91 -4.57 4.29
CA GLU A 90 5.26 -4.56 3.73
C GLU A 90 5.24 -4.36 2.21
N TRP A 91 4.40 -5.12 1.49
CA TRP A 91 4.30 -5.03 0.04
C TRP A 91 3.98 -3.60 -0.41
N MET A 92 3.04 -2.95 0.28
CA MET A 92 2.66 -1.57 0.02
C MET A 92 3.84 -0.63 0.29
N GLN A 93 4.41 -0.69 1.48
CA GLN A 93 5.50 0.21 1.89
C GLN A 93 6.73 0.11 0.99
N GLU A 94 7.08 -1.09 0.53
CA GLU A 94 8.18 -1.32 -0.42
C GLU A 94 7.93 -0.68 -1.80
N ARG A 95 6.68 -0.36 -2.13
CA ARG A 95 6.25 0.12 -3.46
C ARG A 95 5.69 1.54 -3.48
N THR A 96 5.55 2.17 -2.31
CA THR A 96 5.13 3.58 -2.18
C THR A 96 6.30 4.54 -2.36
N SER A 97 7.42 4.30 -1.68
CA SER A 97 8.59 5.19 -1.67
C SER A 97 9.85 4.49 -1.15
N ALA A 98 11.02 5.10 -1.31
CA ALA A 98 12.26 4.59 -0.72
C ALA A 98 12.43 4.99 0.74
N LEU A 99 12.95 4.06 1.53
CA LEU A 99 13.53 4.37 2.82
C LEU A 99 14.82 5.20 2.61
N ILE A 100 14.85 6.42 3.15
CA ILE A 100 16.07 7.22 3.19
C ILE A 100 16.88 6.75 4.41
N VAL A 101 17.98 6.06 4.15
CA VAL A 101 18.98 5.70 5.17
C VAL A 101 20.05 6.80 5.16
N LYS A 102 20.24 7.49 6.28
CA LYS A 102 21.30 8.49 6.47
C LYS A 102 22.56 7.82 7.02
#